data_AF-A0A9E3P1W0-F1
#
_entry.id   AF-A0A9E3P1W0-F1
#
_cell.length_a   1.000
_cell.length_b   1.000
_cell.length_c   1.000
_cell.angle_alpha   90.00
_cell.angle_beta   90.00
_cell.angle_gamma   90.00
#
_symmetry.space_group_name_H-M   'P 1'
#
loop_
_entity.id
_entity.type
_entity.pdbx_description
1 polymer ?
#
loop_
_entity_poly.entity_id
_entity_poly.type
_entity_poly.pdbx_seq_one_letter_code
_entity_poly.pdbx_strand_id
1 'polypeptide(L)'
;MSAPAWRWRREDEDLLQRLEDETVLGRLFRHHVGAPPGGERAEPHPRAAGLVASARALPGGSEAVDAALRGDVAKLARFIEAGPMRDRPPVFLHHVAVYYGKVAAVLEGAAPDAAANAWMRSLAAWLALDEERTYLASIEEAVLGASRSGAKRASPEGRGERAPLEVLADLGKRAEVTSRDLAPAGRAALLALAWVSEAGRIAGVGEDATRRAEQAAERRRNAALDAALAVVGEALDEANVRGELGSNGRAILTRALDVWKWSGHDEAVEQFVVDRLATIGWELYRARAWDALRYAFDPFRPLIEHFAARIEGDPASKIAFAGPCAQMFVFLTDIEPIFARKLELAERAIRICPTHRNGRLNLASLLCDQAIAAMGATALFVRREELERIEALLARAESLYPASTELPEAKAMLERCRRRRIAL
;
A
#
# COMPACT_ATOMS: atom_id res chain seq x y z
N MET A 1 -24.26 -31.77 -65.35
CA MET A 1 -23.92 -32.18 -63.97
C MET A 1 -23.93 -30.93 -63.11
N SER A 2 -25.02 -30.71 -62.36
CA SER A 2 -25.11 -29.57 -61.44
C SER A 2 -24.21 -29.83 -60.24
N ALA A 3 -23.32 -28.89 -59.93
CA ALA A 3 -22.51 -28.94 -58.71
C ALA A 3 -23.43 -29.04 -57.48
N PRO A 4 -23.08 -29.85 -56.47
CA PRO A 4 -23.88 -29.90 -55.25
C PRO A 4 -23.86 -28.50 -54.61
N ALA A 5 -25.05 -27.91 -54.44
CA ALA A 5 -25.19 -26.67 -53.69
C ALA A 5 -24.83 -26.98 -52.23
N TRP A 6 -23.67 -26.48 -51.78
CA TRP A 6 -23.27 -26.55 -50.39
C TRP A 6 -24.33 -25.80 -49.56
N ARG A 7 -25.21 -26.55 -48.89
CA ARG A 7 -26.20 -25.97 -47.97
C ARG A 7 -25.51 -25.73 -46.63
N TRP A 8 -25.42 -24.47 -46.23
CA TRP A 8 -25.04 -24.07 -44.88
C TRP A 8 -26.00 -24.70 -43.87
N ARG A 9 -25.48 -25.53 -42.96
CA ARG A 9 -26.25 -26.19 -41.92
C ARG A 9 -26.10 -25.45 -40.60
N ARG A 10 -26.95 -25.81 -39.64
CA ARG A 10 -26.89 -25.27 -38.28
C ARG A 10 -25.55 -25.59 -37.61
N GLU A 11 -25.00 -26.78 -37.84
CA GLU A 11 -23.67 -27.12 -37.29
C GLU A 11 -22.55 -26.24 -37.86
N ASP A 12 -22.69 -25.79 -39.11
CA ASP A 12 -21.72 -24.92 -39.76
C ASP A 12 -21.80 -23.49 -39.15
N GLU A 13 -23.02 -23.02 -38.83
CA GLU A 13 -23.26 -21.76 -38.09
C GLU A 13 -22.71 -21.81 -36.66
N ASP A 14 -22.98 -22.89 -35.92
CA ASP A 14 -22.51 -23.07 -34.53
C ASP A 14 -20.96 -23.13 -34.48
N LEU A 15 -20.34 -23.76 -35.48
CA LEU A 15 -18.88 -23.78 -35.62
C LEU A 15 -18.31 -22.40 -35.94
N LEU A 16 -18.91 -21.68 -36.90
CA LEU A 16 -18.49 -20.32 -37.24
C LEU A 16 -18.54 -19.42 -36.01
N GLN A 17 -19.65 -19.46 -35.27
CA GLN A 17 -19.82 -18.61 -34.09
C GLN A 17 -18.76 -18.88 -33.02
N ARG A 18 -18.42 -20.16 -32.81
CA ARG A 18 -17.36 -20.56 -31.88
C ARG A 18 -15.98 -20.03 -32.31
N LEU A 19 -15.64 -20.12 -33.60
CA LEU A 19 -14.36 -19.61 -34.12
C LEU A 19 -14.25 -18.08 -34.00
N GLU A 20 -15.37 -17.38 -34.20
CA GLU A 20 -15.48 -15.95 -33.95
C GLU A 20 -15.25 -15.60 -32.47
N ASP A 21 -15.86 -16.36 -31.57
CA ASP A 21 -15.71 -16.18 -30.12
C ASP A 21 -14.26 -16.39 -29.66
N GLU A 22 -13.61 -17.45 -30.15
CA GLU A 22 -12.20 -17.72 -29.89
C GLU A 22 -11.29 -16.59 -30.43
N THR A 23 -11.62 -16.06 -31.62
CA THR A 23 -10.90 -14.93 -32.23
C THR A 23 -11.06 -13.66 -31.39
N VAL A 24 -12.28 -13.33 -30.96
CA VAL A 24 -12.58 -12.17 -30.12
C VAL A 24 -11.91 -12.32 -28.76
N LEU A 25 -11.94 -13.49 -28.15
CA LEU A 25 -11.27 -13.77 -26.87
C LEU A 25 -9.77 -13.54 -26.97
N GLY A 26 -9.13 -14.00 -28.05
CA GLY A 26 -7.72 -13.76 -28.31
C GLY A 26 -7.38 -12.27 -28.50
N ARG A 27 -8.25 -11.51 -29.18
CA ARG A 27 -8.09 -10.04 -29.31
C ARG A 27 -8.25 -9.34 -27.97
N LEU A 28 -9.24 -9.73 -27.18
CA LEU A 28 -9.50 -9.19 -25.85
C LEU A 28 -8.32 -9.48 -24.91
N PHE A 29 -7.79 -10.70 -24.92
CA PHE A 29 -6.59 -11.07 -24.15
C PHE A 29 -5.40 -10.18 -24.51
N ARG A 30 -5.12 -10.00 -25.80
CA ARG A 30 -4.07 -9.08 -26.27
C ARG A 30 -4.31 -7.63 -25.87
N HIS A 31 -5.56 -7.18 -25.85
CA HIS A 31 -5.90 -5.84 -25.40
C HIS A 31 -5.51 -5.61 -23.93
N HIS A 32 -5.78 -6.58 -23.05
CA HIS A 32 -5.45 -6.45 -21.62
C HIS A 32 -3.97 -6.69 -21.29
N VAL A 33 -3.32 -7.68 -21.92
CA VAL A 33 -1.90 -7.98 -21.65
C VAL A 33 -0.94 -7.04 -22.38
N GLY A 34 -1.41 -6.34 -23.42
CA GLY A 34 -0.58 -5.52 -24.29
C GLY A 34 0.41 -6.37 -25.10
N ALA A 35 1.58 -5.79 -25.41
CA ALA A 35 2.68 -6.52 -26.03
C ALA A 35 3.41 -7.34 -24.93
N PRO A 36 3.34 -8.68 -24.96
CA PRO A 36 3.96 -9.49 -23.91
C PRO A 36 5.49 -9.29 -23.92
N PRO A 37 6.13 -9.21 -22.73
CA PRO A 37 7.58 -9.18 -22.63
C PRO A 37 8.16 -10.48 -23.18
N GLY A 38 9.15 -10.39 -24.09
CA GLY A 38 9.83 -11.57 -24.64
C GLY A 38 9.25 -12.13 -25.94
N GLY A 39 8.19 -11.54 -26.51
CA GLY A 39 7.72 -11.86 -27.87
C GLY A 39 6.96 -13.18 -28.05
N GLU A 40 6.93 -14.06 -27.04
CA GLU A 40 6.05 -15.22 -27.05
C GLU A 40 4.58 -14.79 -26.90
N ARG A 41 3.73 -15.32 -27.79
CA ARG A 41 2.29 -15.07 -27.75
C ARG A 41 1.68 -15.86 -26.61
N ALA A 42 1.44 -15.20 -25.48
CA ALA A 42 0.61 -15.77 -24.43
C ALA A 42 -0.84 -15.92 -24.91
N GLU A 43 -1.46 -17.05 -24.59
CA GLU A 43 -2.84 -17.37 -24.93
C GLU A 43 -3.77 -17.28 -23.71
N PRO A 44 -5.07 -16.97 -23.94
CA PRO A 44 -6.07 -17.00 -22.88
C PRO A 44 -6.18 -18.41 -22.28
N HIS A 45 -6.63 -18.50 -21.03
CA HIS A 45 -6.81 -19.78 -20.37
C HIS A 45 -7.91 -20.60 -21.07
N PRO A 46 -7.74 -21.91 -21.34
CA PRO A 46 -8.74 -22.70 -22.05
C PRO A 46 -10.12 -22.71 -21.38
N ARG A 47 -10.17 -22.69 -20.05
CA ARG A 47 -11.43 -22.57 -19.28
C ARG A 47 -12.13 -21.21 -19.42
N ALA A 48 -11.52 -20.22 -20.07
CA ALA A 48 -12.16 -18.95 -20.41
C ALA A 48 -12.78 -18.94 -21.81
N ALA A 49 -12.74 -20.06 -22.56
CA ALA A 49 -13.26 -20.15 -23.93
C ALA A 49 -14.74 -19.74 -24.06
N GLY A 50 -15.55 -19.96 -23.02
CA GLY A 50 -16.96 -19.56 -23.00
C GLY A 50 -17.23 -18.10 -22.62
N LEU A 51 -16.20 -17.27 -22.39
CA LEU A 51 -16.37 -15.89 -21.92
C LEU A 51 -17.16 -15.03 -22.93
N VAL A 52 -16.79 -15.08 -24.21
CA VAL A 52 -17.42 -14.25 -25.25
C VAL A 52 -18.86 -14.70 -25.50
N ALA A 53 -19.09 -16.02 -25.60
CA ALA A 53 -20.43 -16.58 -25.70
C ALA A 53 -21.32 -16.17 -24.52
N SER A 54 -20.79 -16.27 -23.29
CA SER A 54 -21.52 -15.88 -22.07
C SER A 54 -21.77 -14.38 -22.02
N ALA A 55 -20.82 -13.56 -22.46
CA ALA A 55 -20.99 -12.11 -22.55
C ALA A 55 -22.08 -11.74 -23.56
N ARG A 56 -22.11 -12.38 -24.74
CA ARG A 56 -23.11 -12.15 -25.79
C ARG A 56 -24.54 -12.36 -25.28
N ALA A 57 -24.75 -13.35 -24.41
CA ALA A 57 -26.05 -13.68 -23.85
C ALA A 57 -26.59 -12.66 -22.83
N LEU A 58 -25.77 -11.72 -22.37
CA LEU A 58 -26.18 -10.67 -21.42
C LEU A 58 -26.85 -9.49 -22.12
N PRO A 59 -27.70 -8.71 -21.42
CA PRO A 59 -28.23 -7.46 -21.94
C PRO A 59 -27.12 -6.51 -22.41
N GLY A 60 -27.21 -6.07 -23.67
CA GLY A 60 -26.17 -5.24 -24.31
C GLY A 60 -24.90 -5.99 -24.74
N GLY A 61 -24.79 -7.28 -24.40
CA GLY A 61 -23.63 -8.10 -24.70
C GLY A 61 -23.41 -8.35 -26.19
N SER A 62 -24.48 -8.63 -26.94
CA SER A 62 -24.41 -8.81 -28.40
C SER A 62 -23.78 -7.60 -29.08
N GLU A 63 -24.22 -6.39 -28.71
CA GLU A 63 -23.69 -5.15 -29.30
C GLU A 63 -22.20 -4.95 -29.01
N ALA A 64 -21.75 -5.33 -27.81
CA ALA A 64 -20.35 -5.26 -27.41
C ALA A 64 -19.47 -6.27 -28.16
N VAL A 65 -19.96 -7.51 -28.33
CA VAL A 65 -19.25 -8.54 -29.09
C VAL A 65 -19.20 -8.20 -30.58
N ASP A 66 -20.29 -7.69 -31.15
CA ASP A 66 -20.34 -7.25 -32.55
C ASP A 66 -19.37 -6.09 -32.81
N ALA A 67 -19.22 -5.17 -31.85
CA ALA A 67 -18.22 -4.12 -31.92
C ALA A 67 -16.79 -4.68 -31.92
N ALA A 68 -16.51 -5.69 -31.08
CA ALA A 68 -15.20 -6.35 -31.04
C ALA A 68 -14.89 -7.13 -32.33
N LEU A 69 -15.89 -7.74 -32.96
CA LEU A 69 -15.76 -8.37 -34.29
C LEU A 69 -15.35 -7.34 -35.35
N ARG A 70 -15.97 -6.15 -35.30
CA ARG A 70 -15.63 -4.98 -36.14
C ARG A 70 -14.33 -4.26 -35.75
N GLY A 71 -13.64 -4.71 -34.70
CA GLY A 71 -12.33 -4.21 -34.28
C GLY A 71 -12.30 -3.33 -33.04
N ASP A 72 -13.46 -2.91 -32.51
CA ASP A 72 -13.54 -2.15 -31.25
C ASP A 72 -13.63 -3.08 -30.04
N VAL A 73 -12.49 -3.69 -29.70
CA VAL A 73 -12.38 -4.60 -28.55
C VAL A 73 -12.52 -3.88 -27.20
N ALA A 74 -12.24 -2.56 -27.16
CA ALA A 74 -12.32 -1.77 -25.93
C ALA A 74 -13.77 -1.63 -25.43
N LYS A 75 -14.77 -1.68 -26.31
CA LYS A 75 -16.17 -1.75 -25.90
C LYS A 75 -16.49 -3.04 -25.16
N LEU A 76 -16.00 -4.19 -25.65
CA LEU A 76 -16.18 -5.48 -24.98
C LEU A 76 -15.41 -5.54 -23.64
N ALA A 77 -14.19 -5.00 -23.59
CA ALA A 77 -13.42 -4.90 -22.34
C ALA A 77 -14.21 -4.14 -21.26
N ARG A 78 -14.70 -2.93 -21.58
CA ARG A 78 -15.51 -2.13 -20.65
C ARG A 78 -16.80 -2.83 -20.22
N PHE A 79 -17.44 -3.56 -21.13
CA PHE A 79 -18.64 -4.33 -20.83
C PHE A 79 -18.37 -5.43 -19.78
N ILE A 80 -17.29 -6.18 -19.97
CA ILE A 80 -16.89 -7.26 -19.05
C ILE A 80 -16.48 -6.69 -17.69
N GLU A 81 -15.75 -5.58 -17.66
CA GLU A 81 -15.23 -4.91 -16.45
C GLU A 81 -16.26 -4.14 -15.63
N ALA A 82 -17.44 -3.90 -16.20
CA ALA A 82 -18.48 -3.14 -15.52
C ALA A 82 -18.89 -3.83 -14.20
N GLY A 83 -18.96 -3.06 -13.12
CA GLY A 83 -19.58 -3.48 -11.87
C GLY A 83 -21.02 -2.94 -11.75
N PRO A 84 -21.80 -3.44 -10.78
CA PRO A 84 -21.50 -4.57 -9.91
C PRO A 84 -21.52 -5.91 -10.66
N MET A 85 -20.76 -6.89 -10.17
CA MET A 85 -20.74 -8.26 -10.73
C MET A 85 -21.84 -9.15 -10.16
N ARG A 86 -22.40 -8.79 -9.01
CA ARG A 86 -23.58 -9.43 -8.41
C ARG A 86 -24.72 -9.53 -9.42
N ASP A 87 -25.50 -10.60 -9.31
CA ASP A 87 -26.64 -10.96 -10.18
C ASP A 87 -26.26 -11.30 -11.64
N ARG A 88 -24.97 -11.32 -11.99
CA ARG A 88 -24.52 -11.85 -13.28
C ARG A 88 -24.57 -13.39 -13.27
N PRO A 89 -24.81 -14.04 -14.42
CA PRO A 89 -24.85 -15.49 -14.51
C PRO A 89 -23.55 -16.15 -13.98
N PRO A 90 -23.65 -17.22 -13.18
CA PRO A 90 -22.48 -17.88 -12.57
C PRO A 90 -21.42 -18.33 -13.59
N VAL A 91 -21.85 -18.81 -14.75
CA VAL A 91 -20.96 -19.23 -15.86
C VAL A 91 -20.11 -18.05 -16.35
N PHE A 92 -20.74 -16.88 -16.51
CA PHE A 92 -20.03 -15.67 -16.92
C PHE A 92 -19.00 -15.26 -15.86
N LEU A 93 -19.39 -15.24 -14.58
CA LEU A 93 -18.50 -14.89 -13.47
C LEU A 93 -17.30 -15.83 -13.40
N HIS A 94 -17.50 -17.15 -13.55
CA HIS A 94 -16.42 -18.13 -13.59
C HIS A 94 -15.42 -17.84 -14.72
N HIS A 95 -15.92 -17.55 -15.93
CA HIS A 95 -15.05 -17.22 -17.06
C HIS A 95 -14.28 -15.92 -16.82
N VAL A 96 -14.91 -14.88 -16.27
CA VAL A 96 -14.25 -13.62 -15.90
C VAL A 96 -13.14 -13.88 -14.86
N ALA A 97 -13.44 -14.67 -13.83
CA ALA A 97 -12.51 -14.97 -12.76
C ALA A 97 -11.25 -15.67 -13.27
N VAL A 98 -11.41 -16.72 -14.08
CA VAL A 98 -10.30 -17.46 -14.67
C VAL A 98 -9.55 -16.63 -15.73
N TYR A 99 -10.29 -15.85 -16.53
CA TYR A 99 -9.71 -14.99 -17.55
C TYR A 99 -8.76 -13.95 -16.94
N TYR A 100 -9.22 -13.17 -15.97
CA TYR A 100 -8.39 -12.15 -15.34
C TYR A 100 -7.28 -12.74 -14.49
N GLY A 101 -7.46 -13.93 -13.91
CA GLY A 101 -6.37 -14.64 -13.24
C GLY A 101 -5.22 -14.99 -14.21
N LYS A 102 -5.53 -15.36 -15.46
CA LYS A 102 -4.52 -15.59 -16.49
C LYS A 102 -3.88 -14.30 -16.99
N VAL A 103 -4.65 -13.22 -17.17
CA VAL A 103 -4.13 -11.89 -17.51
C VAL A 103 -3.12 -11.45 -16.44
N ALA A 104 -3.47 -11.58 -15.17
CA ALA A 104 -2.61 -11.23 -14.05
C ALA A 104 -1.32 -12.06 -14.04
N ALA A 105 -1.42 -13.38 -14.21
CA ALA A 105 -0.25 -14.26 -14.25
C ALA A 105 0.74 -13.94 -15.40
N VAL A 106 0.26 -13.40 -16.51
CA VAL A 106 1.14 -12.96 -17.61
C VAL A 106 1.82 -11.62 -17.29
N LEU A 107 1.12 -10.73 -16.57
CA LEU A 107 1.60 -9.38 -16.28
C LEU A 107 2.47 -9.28 -15.02
N GLU A 108 2.38 -10.24 -14.09
CA GLU A 108 2.97 -10.12 -12.73
C GLU A 108 4.48 -9.87 -12.72
N GLY A 109 5.21 -10.36 -13.73
CA GLY A 109 6.65 -10.15 -13.85
C GLY A 109 7.07 -8.81 -14.46
N ALA A 110 6.21 -8.16 -15.24
CA ALA A 110 6.60 -7.01 -16.07
C ALA A 110 5.81 -5.73 -15.82
N ALA A 111 4.56 -5.86 -15.39
CA ALA A 111 3.66 -4.74 -15.09
C ALA A 111 2.88 -5.07 -13.81
N PRO A 112 3.54 -5.05 -12.63
CA PRO A 112 2.96 -5.55 -11.39
C PRO A 112 1.67 -4.83 -10.97
N ASP A 113 1.58 -3.52 -11.20
CA ASP A 113 0.39 -2.72 -10.90
C ASP A 113 -0.80 -3.09 -11.81
N ALA A 114 -0.55 -3.38 -13.10
CA ALA A 114 -1.57 -3.86 -14.02
C ALA A 114 -1.99 -5.30 -13.69
N ALA A 115 -1.04 -6.14 -13.29
CA ALA A 115 -1.31 -7.49 -12.82
C ALA A 115 -2.15 -7.50 -11.54
N ALA A 116 -1.86 -6.60 -10.60
CA ALA A 116 -2.64 -6.43 -9.38
C ALA A 116 -4.10 -6.03 -9.69
N ASN A 117 -4.30 -5.17 -10.71
CA ASN A 117 -5.64 -4.79 -11.14
C ASN A 117 -6.39 -6.00 -11.73
N ALA A 118 -5.73 -6.77 -12.58
CA ALA A 118 -6.30 -8.01 -13.11
C ALA A 118 -6.61 -9.03 -11.98
N TRP A 119 -5.74 -9.18 -10.98
CA TRP A 119 -6.03 -10.00 -9.80
C TRP A 119 -7.24 -9.50 -9.02
N MET A 120 -7.37 -8.19 -8.81
CA MET A 120 -8.54 -7.58 -8.16
C MET A 120 -9.83 -7.89 -8.93
N ARG A 121 -9.82 -7.84 -10.27
CA ARG A 121 -10.98 -8.21 -11.11
C ARG A 121 -11.29 -9.71 -11.04
N SER A 122 -10.27 -10.56 -11.03
CA SER A 122 -10.42 -12.00 -10.83
C SER A 122 -11.07 -12.29 -9.47
N LEU A 123 -10.57 -11.67 -8.41
CA LEU A 123 -11.09 -11.82 -7.06
C LEU A 123 -12.52 -11.30 -6.92
N ALA A 124 -12.85 -10.15 -7.53
CA ALA A 124 -14.22 -9.63 -7.52
C ALA A 124 -15.20 -10.64 -8.14
N ALA A 125 -14.81 -11.28 -9.25
CA ALA A 125 -15.63 -12.31 -9.89
C ALA A 125 -15.74 -13.58 -9.03
N TRP A 126 -14.66 -14.00 -8.36
CA TRP A 126 -14.71 -15.12 -7.41
C TRP A 126 -15.60 -14.81 -6.20
N LEU A 127 -15.53 -13.60 -5.64
CA LEU A 127 -16.38 -13.17 -4.52
C LEU A 127 -17.86 -13.16 -4.92
N ALA A 128 -18.18 -12.60 -6.10
CA ALA A 128 -19.56 -12.62 -6.61
C ALA A 128 -20.04 -14.06 -6.86
N LEU A 129 -19.16 -14.95 -7.32
CA LEU A 129 -19.49 -16.35 -7.57
C LEU A 129 -19.65 -17.18 -6.29
N ASP A 130 -19.00 -16.80 -5.18
CA ASP A 130 -19.14 -17.48 -3.89
C ASP A 130 -20.54 -17.30 -3.28
N GLU A 131 -21.18 -16.15 -3.52
CA GLU A 131 -22.59 -15.95 -3.18
C GLU A 131 -23.52 -16.93 -3.95
N GLU A 132 -23.09 -17.36 -5.14
CA GLU A 132 -23.76 -18.35 -5.99
C GLU A 132 -23.35 -19.78 -5.59
N ARG A 133 -23.84 -20.21 -4.43
CA ARG A 133 -23.44 -21.44 -3.69
C ARG A 133 -23.53 -22.76 -4.47
N THR A 134 -24.33 -22.84 -5.52
CA THR A 134 -24.63 -24.11 -6.22
C THR A 134 -23.74 -24.35 -7.43
N TYR A 135 -23.27 -23.30 -8.10
CA TYR A 135 -22.57 -23.44 -9.37
C TYR A 135 -21.24 -24.16 -9.22
N LEU A 136 -20.38 -23.72 -8.30
CA LEU A 136 -19.08 -24.34 -8.06
C LEU A 136 -19.19 -25.78 -7.56
N ALA A 137 -20.20 -26.06 -6.73
CA ALA A 137 -20.49 -27.43 -6.30
C ALA A 137 -20.88 -28.33 -7.48
N SER A 138 -21.66 -27.83 -8.44
CA SER A 138 -22.05 -28.59 -9.63
C SER A 138 -20.86 -28.90 -10.55
N ILE A 139 -19.91 -27.96 -10.70
CA ILE A 139 -18.67 -28.20 -11.44
C ILE A 139 -17.80 -29.24 -10.73
N GLU A 140 -17.65 -29.12 -9.41
CA GLU A 140 -16.87 -30.06 -8.61
C GLU A 140 -17.42 -31.49 -8.78
N GLU A 141 -18.73 -31.66 -8.70
CA GLU A 141 -19.40 -32.95 -8.92
C GLU A 141 -19.18 -33.49 -10.34
N ALA A 142 -19.32 -32.63 -11.37
CA ALA A 142 -19.11 -33.01 -12.75
C ALA A 142 -17.65 -33.44 -13.05
N VAL A 143 -16.67 -32.80 -12.41
CA VAL A 143 -15.23 -33.09 -12.61
C VAL A 143 -14.78 -34.32 -11.82
N LEU A 144 -15.22 -34.47 -10.57
CA LEU A 144 -14.81 -35.59 -9.71
C LEU A 144 -15.57 -36.89 -10.00
N GLY A 145 -16.71 -36.80 -10.68
CA GLY A 145 -17.61 -37.92 -10.98
C GLY A 145 -18.33 -38.47 -9.74
N ALA A 146 -19.44 -39.20 -9.95
CA ALA A 146 -20.27 -39.77 -8.89
C ALA A 146 -19.54 -40.82 -7.99
N SER A 147 -18.28 -41.16 -8.28
CA SER A 147 -17.55 -42.27 -7.68
C SER A 147 -16.89 -41.98 -6.32
N ARG A 148 -17.00 -40.76 -5.78
CA ARG A 148 -16.58 -40.43 -4.40
C ARG A 148 -17.75 -40.26 -3.42
N SER A 149 -18.89 -40.89 -3.70
CA SER A 149 -20.06 -40.90 -2.82
C SER A 149 -19.82 -41.51 -1.43
N GLY A 150 -18.67 -42.16 -1.17
CA GLY A 150 -18.32 -42.77 0.12
C GLY A 150 -17.21 -42.08 0.95
N ALA A 151 -16.47 -41.11 0.41
CA ALA A 151 -15.35 -40.49 1.15
C ALA A 151 -15.76 -39.10 1.67
N LYS A 152 -16.10 -39.02 2.97
CA LYS A 152 -16.42 -37.80 3.74
C LYS A 152 -17.00 -36.67 2.87
N ARG A 153 -18.33 -36.66 2.70
CA ARG A 153 -19.06 -35.44 2.35
C ARG A 153 -18.70 -34.38 3.41
N ALA A 154 -17.67 -33.58 3.16
CA ALA A 154 -17.50 -32.30 3.85
C ALA A 154 -18.81 -31.54 3.65
N SER A 155 -19.39 -31.03 4.75
CA SER A 155 -20.69 -30.37 4.76
C SER A 155 -20.81 -29.36 3.61
N PRO A 156 -21.98 -29.28 2.93
CA PRO A 156 -22.23 -28.32 1.86
C PRO A 156 -21.97 -26.87 2.30
N GLU A 157 -22.08 -26.58 3.59
CA GLU A 157 -21.88 -25.28 4.21
C GLU A 157 -20.42 -24.74 4.14
N GLY A 158 -19.44 -25.55 3.71
CA GLY A 158 -18.02 -25.13 3.66
C GLY A 158 -17.30 -25.32 2.31
N ARG A 159 -18.04 -25.50 1.22
CA ARG A 159 -17.46 -25.72 -0.13
C ARG A 159 -17.47 -24.51 -1.05
N GLY A 160 -18.48 -23.64 -0.98
CA GLY A 160 -18.50 -22.36 -1.70
C GLY A 160 -17.34 -21.47 -1.24
N GLU A 161 -17.16 -21.39 0.08
CA GLU A 161 -16.27 -20.44 0.77
C GLU A 161 -14.76 -20.60 0.48
N ARG A 162 -14.37 -21.54 -0.38
CA ARG A 162 -12.97 -21.87 -0.64
C ARG A 162 -12.34 -21.05 -1.75
N ALA A 163 -13.04 -20.79 -2.86
CA ALA A 163 -12.37 -20.30 -4.06
C ALA A 163 -11.74 -18.90 -3.91
N PRO A 164 -12.45 -17.87 -3.40
CA PRO A 164 -11.82 -16.58 -3.12
C PRO A 164 -10.68 -16.67 -2.10
N LEU A 165 -10.86 -17.47 -1.04
CA LEU A 165 -9.85 -17.64 0.01
C LEU A 165 -8.61 -18.41 -0.47
N GLU A 166 -8.76 -19.36 -1.39
CA GLU A 166 -7.68 -20.07 -2.06
C GLU A 166 -6.88 -19.13 -2.96
N VAL A 167 -7.56 -18.24 -3.72
CA VAL A 167 -6.87 -17.21 -4.51
C VAL A 167 -6.08 -16.27 -3.60
N LEU A 168 -6.67 -15.79 -2.51
CA LEU A 168 -5.96 -14.98 -1.50
C LEU A 168 -4.79 -15.77 -0.89
N ALA A 169 -4.96 -17.07 -0.69
CA ALA A 169 -3.91 -17.91 -0.16
C ALA A 169 -2.71 -18.04 -1.12
N ASP A 170 -2.99 -18.23 -2.41
CA ASP A 170 -1.98 -18.31 -3.46
C ASP A 170 -1.26 -16.98 -3.65
N LEU A 171 -1.99 -15.85 -3.63
CA LEU A 171 -1.40 -14.51 -3.66
C LEU A 171 -0.46 -14.30 -2.45
N GLY A 172 -0.92 -14.67 -1.25
CA GLY A 172 -0.09 -14.63 -0.04
C GLY A 172 1.20 -15.42 -0.19
N LYS A 173 1.11 -16.66 -0.68
CA LYS A 173 2.28 -17.52 -0.90
C LYS A 173 3.23 -16.94 -1.96
N ARG A 174 2.71 -16.35 -3.04
CA ARG A 174 3.53 -15.67 -4.06
C ARG A 174 4.30 -14.50 -3.46
N ALA A 175 3.63 -13.66 -2.68
CA ALA A 175 4.26 -12.53 -1.99
C ALA A 175 5.34 -13.00 -1.02
N GLU A 176 5.06 -14.02 -0.22
CA GLU A 176 6.00 -14.60 0.74
C GLU A 176 7.23 -15.22 0.07
N VAL A 177 7.05 -16.09 -0.93
CA VAL A 177 8.17 -16.75 -1.64
C VAL A 177 9.13 -15.75 -2.29
N THR A 178 8.61 -14.61 -2.74
CA THR A 178 9.40 -13.59 -3.44
C THR A 178 9.83 -12.42 -2.55
N SER A 179 9.43 -12.42 -1.27
CA SER A 179 9.75 -11.37 -0.28
C SER A 179 11.25 -11.15 -0.09
N ARG A 180 12.04 -12.22 -0.16
CA ARG A 180 13.50 -12.16 -0.01
C ARG A 180 14.17 -11.42 -1.17
N ASP A 181 13.65 -11.55 -2.39
CA ASP A 181 14.25 -10.92 -3.56
C ASP A 181 13.46 -9.68 -4.03
N LEU A 182 12.36 -9.35 -3.35
CA LEU A 182 11.45 -8.24 -3.67
C LEU A 182 10.97 -8.29 -5.13
N ALA A 183 10.68 -9.48 -5.64
CA ALA A 183 10.38 -9.66 -7.05
C ALA A 183 9.06 -8.97 -7.46
N PRO A 184 8.91 -8.55 -8.74
CA PRO A 184 7.70 -7.89 -9.24
C PRO A 184 6.42 -8.70 -9.00
N ALA A 185 6.47 -10.03 -9.15
CA ALA A 185 5.31 -10.89 -8.92
C ALA A 185 4.80 -10.83 -7.48
N GLY A 186 5.71 -10.71 -6.50
CA GLY A 186 5.34 -10.52 -5.10
C GLY A 186 4.67 -9.18 -4.84
N ARG A 187 5.18 -8.11 -5.47
CA ARG A 187 4.56 -6.78 -5.43
C ARG A 187 3.14 -6.83 -5.98
N ALA A 188 2.95 -7.44 -7.15
CA ALA A 188 1.64 -7.59 -7.75
C ALA A 188 0.65 -8.29 -6.80
N ALA A 189 1.12 -9.35 -6.13
CA ALA A 189 0.32 -10.08 -5.16
C ALA A 189 -0.01 -9.24 -3.92
N LEU A 190 0.95 -8.49 -3.35
CA LEU A 190 0.70 -7.60 -2.21
C LEU A 190 -0.32 -6.50 -2.54
N LEU A 191 -0.18 -5.85 -3.71
CA LEU A 191 -1.13 -4.83 -4.16
C LEU A 191 -2.53 -5.42 -4.34
N ALA A 192 -2.64 -6.62 -4.92
CA ALA A 192 -3.92 -7.31 -5.05
C ALA A 192 -4.56 -7.62 -3.68
N LEU A 193 -3.75 -8.05 -2.69
CA LEU A 193 -4.21 -8.27 -1.31
C LEU A 193 -4.64 -6.95 -0.62
N ALA A 194 -4.00 -5.83 -0.96
CA ALA A 194 -4.40 -4.51 -0.45
C ALA A 194 -5.72 -4.00 -1.07
N TRP A 195 -6.10 -4.49 -2.25
CA TRP A 195 -7.29 -4.06 -2.99
C TRP A 195 -8.51 -4.97 -2.80
N VAL A 196 -8.52 -5.85 -1.79
CA VAL A 196 -9.64 -6.76 -1.54
C VAL A 196 -10.94 -6.04 -1.20
N SER A 197 -10.87 -4.91 -0.49
CA SER A 197 -12.04 -4.06 -0.20
C SER A 197 -12.69 -3.56 -1.51
N GLU A 198 -11.86 -3.09 -2.44
CA GLU A 198 -12.28 -2.63 -3.75
C GLU A 198 -12.82 -3.77 -4.62
N ALA A 199 -12.21 -4.96 -4.55
CA ALA A 199 -12.74 -6.17 -5.18
C ALA A 199 -14.14 -6.51 -4.65
N GLY A 200 -14.37 -6.40 -3.34
CA GLY A 200 -15.68 -6.56 -2.71
C GLY A 200 -16.71 -5.56 -3.24
N ARG A 201 -16.32 -4.29 -3.39
CA ARG A 201 -17.16 -3.23 -3.97
C ARG A 201 -17.54 -3.51 -5.42
N ILE A 202 -16.58 -3.94 -6.25
CA ILE A 202 -16.83 -4.32 -7.65
C ILE A 202 -17.71 -5.57 -7.71
N ALA A 203 -17.49 -6.54 -6.82
CA ALA A 203 -18.30 -7.74 -6.72
C ALA A 203 -19.75 -7.41 -6.36
N GLY A 204 -19.99 -6.42 -5.50
CA GLY A 204 -21.32 -6.06 -5.00
C GLY A 204 -21.84 -7.01 -3.92
N VAL A 205 -20.94 -7.74 -3.25
CA VAL A 205 -21.25 -8.71 -2.17
C VAL A 205 -21.53 -8.00 -0.85
N GLY A 206 -22.08 -8.73 0.13
CA GLY A 206 -22.38 -8.18 1.45
C GLY A 206 -21.13 -7.86 2.27
N GLU A 207 -21.26 -6.95 3.26
CA GLU A 207 -20.16 -6.51 4.13
C GLU A 207 -19.46 -7.67 4.85
N ASP A 208 -20.20 -8.72 5.23
CA ASP A 208 -19.63 -9.87 5.94
C ASP A 208 -18.70 -10.70 5.04
N ALA A 209 -19.03 -10.86 3.75
CA ALA A 209 -18.16 -11.55 2.80
C ALA A 209 -16.88 -10.72 2.54
N THR A 210 -17.03 -9.41 2.33
CA THR A 210 -15.89 -8.50 2.15
C THR A 210 -14.98 -8.51 3.37
N ARG A 211 -15.52 -8.37 4.58
CA ARG A 211 -14.75 -8.35 5.84
C ARG A 211 -13.96 -9.63 6.05
N ARG A 212 -14.54 -10.80 5.76
CA ARG A 212 -13.84 -12.09 5.84
C ARG A 212 -12.65 -12.15 4.87
N ALA A 213 -12.86 -11.70 3.63
CA ALA A 213 -11.81 -11.64 2.62
C ALA A 213 -10.70 -10.65 3.02
N GLU A 214 -11.06 -9.47 3.53
CA GLU A 214 -10.11 -8.46 4.04
C GLU A 214 -9.24 -9.02 5.16
N GLN A 215 -9.85 -9.66 6.17
CA GLN A 215 -9.09 -10.28 7.27
C GLN A 215 -8.16 -11.38 6.78
N ALA A 216 -8.58 -12.18 5.80
CA ALA A 216 -7.72 -13.21 5.21
C ALA A 216 -6.55 -12.57 4.44
N ALA A 217 -6.82 -11.52 3.67
CA ALA A 217 -5.81 -10.82 2.89
C ALA A 217 -4.80 -10.08 3.78
N GLU A 218 -5.26 -9.41 4.82
CA GLU A 218 -4.42 -8.73 5.81
C GLU A 218 -3.45 -9.70 6.48
N ARG A 219 -3.94 -10.87 6.94
CA ARG A 219 -3.05 -11.91 7.51
C ARG A 219 -1.94 -12.33 6.55
N ARG A 220 -2.26 -12.49 5.26
CA ARG A 220 -1.27 -12.87 4.24
C ARG A 220 -0.31 -11.75 3.89
N ARG A 221 -0.81 -10.51 3.84
CA ARG A 221 0.02 -9.32 3.62
C ARG A 221 1.03 -9.16 4.74
N ASN A 222 0.59 -9.25 5.99
CA ASN A 222 1.45 -9.13 7.17
C ASN A 222 2.51 -10.23 7.18
N ALA A 223 2.15 -11.50 6.92
CA ALA A 223 3.13 -12.59 6.86
C ALA A 223 4.23 -12.37 5.79
N ALA A 224 3.86 -11.86 4.61
CA ALA A 224 4.83 -11.57 3.56
C ALA A 224 5.73 -10.36 3.89
N LEU A 225 5.19 -9.34 4.57
CA LEU A 225 5.96 -8.19 5.04
C LEU A 225 6.90 -8.58 6.17
N ASP A 226 6.43 -9.40 7.13
CA ASP A 226 7.25 -9.95 8.20
C ASP A 226 8.41 -10.76 7.64
N ALA A 227 8.17 -11.61 6.63
CA ALA A 227 9.24 -12.35 5.95
C ALA A 227 10.26 -11.42 5.25
N ALA A 228 9.79 -10.36 4.59
CA ALA A 228 10.67 -9.38 3.94
C ALA A 228 11.53 -8.60 4.95
N LEU A 229 10.92 -8.20 6.08
CA LEU A 229 11.55 -7.40 7.13
C LEU A 229 12.40 -8.24 8.08
N ALA A 230 12.13 -9.53 8.27
CA ALA A 230 12.95 -10.42 9.09
C ALA A 230 14.42 -10.40 8.65
N VAL A 231 14.69 -10.39 7.35
CA VAL A 231 16.05 -10.26 6.79
C VAL A 231 16.76 -9.00 7.28
N VAL A 232 16.03 -7.88 7.41
CA VAL A 232 16.58 -6.61 7.91
C VAL A 232 16.69 -6.63 9.43
N GLY A 233 15.67 -7.13 10.11
CA GLY A 233 15.59 -7.22 11.57
C GLY A 233 16.70 -8.08 12.16
N GLU A 234 16.88 -9.30 11.65
CA GLU A 234 17.92 -10.24 12.09
C GLU A 234 19.33 -9.64 11.89
N ALA A 235 19.57 -9.01 10.74
CA ALA A 235 20.86 -8.35 10.47
C ALA A 235 21.13 -7.17 11.41
N LEU A 236 20.09 -6.37 11.75
CA LEU A 236 20.21 -5.29 12.73
C LEU A 236 20.44 -5.82 14.15
N ASP A 237 19.73 -6.87 14.54
CA ASP A 237 19.88 -7.49 15.86
C ASP A 237 21.29 -8.10 16.01
N GLU A 238 21.82 -8.73 14.96
CA GLU A 238 23.21 -9.21 14.94
C GLU A 238 24.23 -8.06 15.02
N ALA A 239 24.03 -6.98 14.25
CA ALA A 239 24.90 -5.81 14.32
C ALA A 239 24.86 -5.16 15.72
N ASN A 240 23.70 -5.15 16.37
CA ASN A 240 23.55 -4.65 17.75
C ASN A 240 24.35 -5.47 18.76
N VAL A 241 24.26 -6.80 18.68
CA VAL A 241 25.03 -7.71 19.54
C VAL A 241 26.54 -7.50 19.39
N ARG A 242 27.00 -7.16 18.17
CA ARG A 242 28.40 -6.87 17.88
C ARG A 242 28.84 -5.43 18.20
N GLY A 243 27.91 -4.55 18.58
CA GLY A 243 28.19 -3.12 18.80
C GLY A 243 28.49 -2.35 17.52
N GLU A 244 27.99 -2.83 16.37
CA GLU A 244 28.25 -2.30 15.03
C GLU A 244 27.05 -1.50 14.47
N LEU A 245 26.00 -1.24 15.25
CA LEU A 245 24.81 -0.51 14.79
C LEU A 245 25.16 0.89 14.26
N GLY A 246 26.02 1.63 14.95
CA GLY A 246 26.44 2.97 14.52
C GLY A 246 27.21 3.00 13.19
N SER A 247 27.94 1.94 12.85
CA SER A 247 28.74 1.86 11.62
C SER A 247 28.01 1.16 10.47
N ASN A 248 27.30 0.06 10.75
CA ASN A 248 26.68 -0.81 9.75
C ASN A 248 25.15 -0.67 9.67
N GLY A 249 24.49 -0.12 10.70
CA GLY A 249 23.04 -0.09 10.83
C GLY A 249 22.33 0.58 9.66
N ARG A 250 22.87 1.68 9.12
CA ARG A 250 22.30 2.34 7.93
C ARG A 250 22.32 1.41 6.71
N ALA A 251 23.45 0.77 6.43
CA ALA A 251 23.60 -0.07 5.24
C ALA A 251 22.57 -1.22 5.26
N ILE A 252 22.38 -1.82 6.45
CA ILE A 252 21.37 -2.86 6.67
C ILE A 252 19.96 -2.30 6.49
N LEU A 253 19.64 -1.19 7.15
CA LEU A 253 18.28 -0.63 7.17
C LEU A 253 17.86 -0.02 5.81
N THR A 254 18.81 0.34 4.95
CA THR A 254 18.52 0.89 3.61
C THR A 254 17.65 -0.07 2.80
N ARG A 255 17.80 -1.38 2.97
CA ARG A 255 16.93 -2.39 2.35
C ARG A 255 15.46 -2.23 2.72
N ALA A 256 15.13 -1.72 3.91
CA ALA A 256 13.75 -1.48 4.30
C ALA A 256 13.06 -0.41 3.43
N LEU A 257 13.81 0.50 2.80
CA LEU A 257 13.26 1.44 1.81
C LEU A 257 12.82 0.71 0.53
N ASP A 258 13.53 -0.34 0.13
CA ASP A 258 13.13 -1.18 -1.01
C ASP A 258 11.90 -2.00 -0.66
N VAL A 259 11.82 -2.54 0.56
CA VAL A 259 10.61 -3.22 1.06
C VAL A 259 9.41 -2.25 1.08
N TRP A 260 9.62 -1.01 1.55
CA TRP A 260 8.59 0.03 1.60
C TRP A 260 8.06 0.38 0.21
N LYS A 261 8.96 0.57 -0.78
CA LYS A 261 8.55 0.79 -2.16
C LYS A 261 7.83 -0.43 -2.72
N TRP A 262 8.40 -1.62 -2.55
CA TRP A 262 7.88 -2.89 -3.05
C TRP A 262 6.46 -3.16 -2.54
N SER A 263 6.18 -2.89 -1.27
CA SER A 263 4.86 -3.06 -0.64
C SER A 263 3.84 -1.98 -1.01
N GLY A 264 4.24 -0.93 -1.72
CA GLY A 264 3.36 0.19 -2.06
C GLY A 264 3.20 1.22 -0.93
N HIS A 265 4.26 1.42 -0.14
CA HIS A 265 4.32 2.31 1.01
C HIS A 265 3.44 1.85 2.19
N ASP A 266 3.53 0.54 2.51
CA ASP A 266 2.77 -0.07 3.60
C ASP A 266 3.22 0.47 4.98
N GLU A 267 2.24 0.74 5.84
CA GLU A 267 2.42 1.34 7.16
C GLU A 267 3.23 0.44 8.11
N ALA A 268 3.13 -0.89 8.00
CA ALA A 268 3.91 -1.79 8.86
C ALA A 268 5.42 -1.65 8.64
N VAL A 269 5.84 -1.33 7.41
CA VAL A 269 7.24 -1.06 7.10
C VAL A 269 7.68 0.27 7.70
N GLU A 270 6.80 1.28 7.68
CA GLU A 270 7.08 2.59 8.28
C GLU A 270 7.29 2.48 9.79
N GLN A 271 6.40 1.76 10.47
CA GLN A 271 6.49 1.46 11.89
C GLN A 271 7.81 0.75 12.21
N PHE A 272 8.13 -0.33 11.49
CA PHE A 272 9.40 -1.05 11.64
C PHE A 272 10.62 -0.13 11.49
N VAL A 273 10.65 0.69 10.45
CA VAL A 273 11.79 1.58 10.17
C VAL A 273 11.95 2.62 11.28
N VAL A 274 10.87 3.27 11.71
CA VAL A 274 10.92 4.30 12.76
C VAL A 274 11.41 3.72 14.09
N ASP A 275 10.95 2.53 14.47
CA ASP A 275 11.39 1.86 15.69
C ASP A 275 12.88 1.50 15.63
N ARG A 276 13.36 0.96 14.50
CA ARG A 276 14.77 0.62 14.32
C ARG A 276 15.67 1.86 14.21
N LEU A 277 15.22 2.92 13.53
CA LEU A 277 15.92 4.20 13.45
C LEU A 277 16.05 4.87 14.81
N ALA A 278 15.08 4.73 15.70
CA ALA A 278 15.16 5.31 17.05
C ALA A 278 16.36 4.76 17.84
N THR A 279 16.60 3.46 17.76
CA THR A 279 17.75 2.81 18.42
C THR A 279 19.08 3.35 17.87
N ILE A 280 19.24 3.35 16.54
CA ILE A 280 20.44 3.89 15.88
C ILE A 280 20.62 5.37 16.21
N GLY A 281 19.54 6.16 16.14
CA GLY A 281 19.53 7.58 16.44
C GLY A 281 20.04 7.88 17.85
N TRP A 282 19.57 7.14 18.85
CA TRP A 282 20.02 7.33 20.23
C TRP A 282 21.48 6.95 20.48
N GLU A 283 22.01 5.96 19.77
CA GLU A 283 23.45 5.63 19.85
C GLU A 283 24.31 6.76 19.30
N LEU A 284 24.00 7.21 18.08
CA LEU A 284 24.74 8.29 17.41
C LEU A 284 24.59 9.63 18.17
N TYR A 285 23.40 9.90 18.70
CA TYR A 285 23.11 11.08 19.51
C TYR A 285 23.94 11.10 20.81
N ARG A 286 24.00 9.98 21.55
CA ARG A 286 24.82 9.87 22.77
C ARG A 286 26.31 10.01 22.48
N ALA A 287 26.76 9.52 21.33
CA ALA A 287 28.14 9.68 20.85
C ALA A 287 28.43 11.10 20.28
N ARG A 288 27.41 11.97 20.17
CA ARG A 288 27.50 13.30 19.53
C ARG A 288 28.00 13.23 18.08
N ALA A 289 27.71 12.13 17.38
CA ALA A 289 28.16 11.88 16.02
C ALA A 289 27.18 12.47 14.99
N TRP A 290 27.10 13.81 14.92
CA TRP A 290 26.08 14.52 14.14
C TRP A 290 26.11 14.23 12.64
N ASP A 291 27.30 14.13 12.03
CA ASP A 291 27.41 13.81 10.60
C ASP A 291 27.00 12.37 10.31
N ALA A 292 27.29 11.44 11.22
CA ALA A 292 26.82 10.06 11.12
C ALA A 292 25.29 9.96 11.30
N LEU A 293 24.72 10.75 12.22
CA LEU A 293 23.27 10.84 12.41
C LEU A 293 22.59 11.37 11.15
N ARG A 294 23.14 12.44 10.54
CA ARG A 294 22.65 12.98 9.27
C ARG A 294 22.72 11.94 8.17
N TYR A 295 23.89 11.32 8.01
CA TYR A 295 24.12 10.28 7.04
C TYR A 295 23.13 9.11 7.23
N ALA A 296 22.80 8.72 8.46
CA ALA A 296 21.85 7.64 8.73
C ALA A 296 20.40 8.01 8.39
N PHE A 297 19.95 9.24 8.69
CA PHE A 297 18.55 9.63 8.59
C PHE A 297 18.13 10.17 7.21
N ASP A 298 19.03 10.81 6.47
CA ASP A 298 18.69 11.48 5.20
C ASP A 298 17.94 10.59 4.19
N PRO A 299 18.32 9.32 3.96
CA PRO A 299 17.59 8.45 3.03
C PRO A 299 16.15 8.14 3.45
N PHE A 300 15.84 8.23 4.75
CA PHE A 300 14.54 7.86 5.32
C PHE A 300 13.59 9.04 5.49
N ARG A 301 14.03 10.28 5.21
CA ARG A 301 13.16 11.47 5.31
C ARG A 301 11.82 11.30 4.60
N PRO A 302 11.74 10.82 3.33
CA PRO A 302 10.45 10.65 2.66
C PRO A 302 9.52 9.67 3.38
N LEU A 303 10.07 8.59 3.94
CA LEU A 303 9.32 7.59 4.70
C LEU A 303 8.81 8.17 6.03
N ILE A 304 9.67 8.89 6.76
CA ILE A 304 9.31 9.56 8.02
C ILE A 304 8.21 10.59 7.78
N GLU A 305 8.33 11.39 6.71
CA GLU A 305 7.34 12.41 6.35
C GLU A 305 6.00 11.80 5.93
N HIS A 306 6.03 10.68 5.20
CA HIS A 306 4.83 9.94 4.80
C HIS A 306 4.12 9.35 6.02
N PHE A 307 4.86 8.73 6.94
CA PHE A 307 4.30 8.18 8.17
C PHE A 307 3.72 9.28 9.07
N ALA A 308 4.41 10.40 9.19
CA ALA A 308 3.91 11.57 9.91
C ALA A 308 2.57 12.07 9.32
N ALA A 309 2.46 12.15 8.00
CA ALA A 309 1.22 12.57 7.34
C ALA A 309 0.06 11.58 7.62
N ARG A 310 0.33 10.27 7.72
CA ARG A 310 -0.68 9.28 8.12
C ARG A 310 -1.17 9.50 9.55
N ILE A 311 -0.27 9.79 10.49
CA ILE A 311 -0.62 10.06 11.89
C ILE A 311 -1.40 11.36 11.99
N GLU A 312 -0.97 12.41 11.28
CA GLU A 312 -1.66 13.70 11.25
C GLU A 312 -3.08 13.58 10.65
N GLY A 313 -3.27 12.73 9.65
CA GLY A 313 -4.56 12.48 9.01
C GLY A 313 -5.53 11.63 9.84
N ASP A 314 -5.01 10.76 10.71
CA ASP A 314 -5.81 9.92 11.61
C ASP A 314 -5.10 9.67 12.96
N PRO A 315 -5.10 10.68 13.85
CA PRO A 315 -4.33 10.62 15.10
C PRO A 315 -4.86 9.59 16.09
N ALA A 316 -6.18 9.36 16.12
CA ALA A 316 -6.84 8.51 17.10
C ALA A 316 -6.46 7.04 16.92
N SER A 317 -6.41 6.55 15.68
CA SER A 317 -6.04 5.15 15.41
C SER A 317 -4.54 4.89 15.53
N LYS A 318 -3.69 5.93 15.42
CA LYS A 318 -2.23 5.80 15.35
C LYS A 318 -1.48 6.32 16.57
N ILE A 319 -2.19 6.54 17.68
CA ILE A 319 -1.60 7.12 18.91
C ILE A 319 -0.40 6.31 19.44
N ALA A 320 -0.39 5.00 19.25
CA ALA A 320 0.71 4.11 19.67
C ALA A 320 2.05 4.45 18.99
N PHE A 321 2.02 5.03 17.79
CA PHE A 321 3.22 5.30 16.99
C PHE A 321 3.59 6.79 16.93
N ALA A 322 2.75 7.66 17.49
CA ALA A 322 2.99 9.10 17.52
C ALA A 322 4.31 9.47 18.23
N GLY A 323 4.63 8.80 19.35
CA GLY A 323 5.86 9.03 20.10
C GLY A 323 7.13 8.71 19.30
N PRO A 324 7.30 7.45 18.82
CA PRO A 324 8.43 7.08 17.97
C PRO A 324 8.58 7.96 16.73
N CYS A 325 7.47 8.29 16.05
CA CYS A 325 7.50 9.18 14.89
C CYS A 325 7.97 10.60 15.28
N ALA A 326 7.42 11.18 16.35
CA ALA A 326 7.85 12.49 16.84
C ALA A 326 9.34 12.53 17.23
N GLN A 327 9.87 11.43 17.77
CA GLN A 327 11.30 11.32 18.08
C GLN A 327 12.19 11.38 16.83
N MET A 328 11.70 10.94 15.65
CA MET A 328 12.44 11.12 14.39
C MET A 328 12.62 12.61 14.08
N PHE A 329 11.56 13.40 14.23
CA PHE A 329 11.64 14.85 14.01
C PHE A 329 12.58 15.54 15.00
N VAL A 330 12.66 15.06 16.25
CA VAL A 330 13.67 15.55 17.20
C VAL A 330 15.08 15.31 16.65
N PHE A 331 15.42 14.09 16.22
CA PHE A 331 16.74 13.84 15.61
C PHE A 331 17.00 14.69 14.37
N LEU A 332 15.99 14.89 13.53
CA LEU A 332 16.10 15.72 12.33
C LEU A 332 16.41 17.19 12.68
N THR A 333 15.90 17.73 13.80
CA THR A 333 16.18 19.11 14.24
C THR A 333 17.66 19.33 14.57
N ASP A 334 18.34 18.31 15.11
CA ASP A 334 19.74 18.43 15.53
C ASP A 334 20.71 18.45 14.33
N ILE A 335 20.34 17.78 13.24
CA ILE A 335 21.18 17.67 12.03
C ILE A 335 20.83 18.71 10.94
N GLU A 336 19.73 19.42 11.09
CA GLU A 336 19.25 20.45 10.15
C GLU A 336 20.05 21.75 10.31
N PRO A 337 20.75 22.26 9.29
CA PRO A 337 21.54 23.49 9.43
C PRO A 337 20.69 24.78 9.46
N ILE A 338 19.50 24.78 8.85
CA ILE A 338 18.70 26.00 8.68
C ILE A 338 17.76 26.17 9.88
N PHE A 339 17.94 27.23 10.67
CA PHE A 339 17.15 27.49 11.88
C PHE A 339 15.63 27.50 11.64
N ALA A 340 15.16 28.13 10.55
CA ALA A 340 13.74 28.13 10.20
C ALA A 340 13.19 26.71 10.01
N ARG A 341 13.96 25.83 9.36
CA ARG A 341 13.61 24.42 9.17
C ARG A 341 13.68 23.62 10.48
N LYS A 342 14.65 23.91 11.36
CA LYS A 342 14.68 23.33 12.71
C LYS A 342 13.38 23.59 13.46
N LEU A 343 12.91 24.84 13.42
CA LEU A 343 11.68 25.24 14.08
C LEU A 343 10.48 24.49 13.49
N GLU A 344 10.36 24.41 12.16
CA GLU A 344 9.30 23.65 11.49
C GLU A 344 9.28 22.16 11.89
N LEU A 345 10.45 21.52 11.98
CA LEU A 345 10.57 20.12 12.39
C LEU A 345 10.17 19.93 13.86
N ALA A 346 10.62 20.81 14.76
CA ALA A 346 10.28 20.76 16.18
C ALA A 346 8.77 20.99 16.43
N GLU A 347 8.17 21.93 15.70
CA GLU A 347 6.72 22.16 15.68
C GLU A 347 5.96 20.91 15.23
N ARG A 348 6.43 20.26 14.17
CA ARG A 348 5.81 19.04 13.65
C ARG A 348 5.91 17.88 14.65
N ALA A 349 7.04 17.74 15.35
CA ALA A 349 7.18 16.74 16.42
C ALA A 349 6.07 16.87 17.49
N ILE A 350 5.77 18.10 17.92
CA ILE A 350 4.71 18.37 18.90
C ILE A 350 3.31 18.18 18.31
N ARG A 351 3.12 18.52 17.04
CA ARG A 351 1.83 18.30 16.37
C ARG A 351 1.49 16.81 16.28
N ILE A 352 2.49 15.98 15.96
CA ILE A 352 2.37 14.51 15.91
C ILE A 352 2.11 13.96 17.31
N CYS A 353 2.90 14.37 18.30
CA CYS A 353 2.77 13.89 19.67
C CYS A 353 2.88 15.06 20.68
N PRO A 354 1.75 15.66 21.09
CA PRO A 354 1.75 16.84 21.98
C PRO A 354 2.39 16.60 23.34
N THR A 355 2.41 15.36 23.80
CA THR A 355 2.99 14.95 25.09
C THR A 355 4.45 14.50 24.98
N HIS A 356 5.06 14.51 23.79
CA HIS A 356 6.42 14.02 23.58
C HIS A 356 7.44 14.89 24.32
N ARG A 357 8.03 14.33 25.38
CA ARG A 357 8.93 15.06 26.30
C ARG A 357 10.09 15.75 25.58
N ASN A 358 10.82 15.02 24.74
CA ASN A 358 12.01 15.56 24.07
C ASN A 358 11.63 16.59 22.99
N GLY A 359 10.48 16.42 22.33
CA GLY A 359 9.97 17.40 21.38
C GLY A 359 9.61 18.71 22.07
N ARG A 360 9.01 18.64 23.26
CA ARG A 360 8.63 19.84 24.05
C ARG A 360 9.85 20.59 24.52
N LEU A 361 10.85 19.86 25.03
CA LEU A 361 12.13 20.42 25.43
C LEU A 361 12.86 21.08 24.24
N ASN A 362 12.96 20.38 23.11
CA ASN A 362 13.65 20.88 21.91
C ASN A 362 12.98 22.14 21.35
N LEU A 363 11.65 22.14 21.20
CA LEU A 363 10.92 23.32 20.74
C LEU A 363 11.03 24.49 21.73
N ALA A 364 10.94 24.24 23.04
CA ALA A 364 11.12 25.29 24.04
C ALA A 364 12.51 25.94 23.98
N SER A 365 13.57 25.14 23.81
CA SER A 365 14.94 25.61 23.63
C SER A 365 15.09 26.46 22.36
N LEU A 366 14.58 25.98 21.20
CA LEU A 366 14.62 26.75 19.95
C LEU A 366 13.85 28.08 20.04
N LEU A 367 12.72 28.12 20.74
CA LEU A 367 11.98 29.36 20.97
C LEU A 367 12.76 30.35 21.85
N CYS A 368 13.50 29.85 22.84
CA CYS A 368 14.40 30.68 23.66
C CYS A 368 15.56 31.22 22.83
N ASP A 369 16.19 30.39 21.99
CA ASP A 369 17.27 30.82 21.09
C ASP A 369 16.78 31.89 20.10
N GLN A 370 15.58 31.71 19.54
CA GLN A 370 14.96 32.70 18.64
C GLN A 370 14.76 34.04 19.36
N ALA A 371 14.26 34.00 20.60
CA ALA A 371 14.06 35.19 21.42
C ALA A 371 15.39 35.89 21.76
N ILE A 372 16.42 35.12 22.15
CA ILE A 372 17.76 35.62 22.46
C ILE A 372 18.38 36.27 21.22
N ALA A 373 18.30 35.62 20.06
CA ALA A 373 18.81 36.14 18.81
C ALA A 373 18.10 37.45 18.39
N ALA A 374 16.76 37.51 18.52
CA ALA A 374 15.99 38.71 18.23
C ALA A 374 16.38 39.87 19.16
N MET A 375 16.54 39.62 20.46
CA MET A 375 17.01 40.63 21.41
C MET A 375 18.45 41.08 21.12
N GLY A 376 19.34 40.16 20.73
CA GLY A 376 20.74 40.45 20.39
C GLY A 376 20.90 41.25 19.10
N ALA A 377 20.07 41.00 18.09
CA ALA A 377 20.05 41.77 16.84
C ALA A 377 19.58 43.22 17.05
N THR A 378 18.90 43.49 18.16
CA THR A 378 18.30 44.80 18.43
C THR A 378 19.21 45.63 19.32
N ALA A 379 20.21 46.27 18.71
CA ALA A 379 21.37 46.81 19.42
C ALA A 379 21.08 47.96 20.42
N LEU A 380 20.00 48.75 20.25
CA LEU A 380 19.74 49.93 21.10
C LEU A 380 18.25 50.25 21.36
N PHE A 381 17.33 49.92 20.44
CA PHE A 381 15.90 50.23 20.59
C PHE A 381 15.05 49.06 20.10
N VAL A 382 14.37 48.37 21.03
CA VAL A 382 13.41 47.32 20.67
C VAL A 382 12.03 47.95 20.50
N ARG A 383 11.46 47.81 19.30
CA ARG A 383 10.08 48.23 19.04
C ARG A 383 9.13 47.47 19.96
N ARG A 384 8.03 48.11 20.37
CA ARG A 384 7.03 47.50 21.25
C ARG A 384 6.52 46.17 20.69
N GLU A 385 6.21 46.13 19.40
CA GLU A 385 5.72 44.93 18.70
C GLU A 385 6.74 43.78 18.75
N GLU A 386 8.05 44.09 18.66
CA GLU A 386 9.10 43.07 18.72
C GLU A 386 9.26 42.53 20.15
N LEU A 387 9.13 43.37 21.18
CA LEU A 387 9.07 42.90 22.58
C LEU A 387 7.85 42.02 22.84
N GLU A 388 6.68 42.40 22.33
CA GLU A 388 5.44 41.59 22.46
C GLU A 388 5.61 40.23 21.77
N ARG A 389 6.25 40.19 20.59
CA ARG A 389 6.62 38.95 19.91
C ARG A 389 7.59 38.10 20.73
N ILE A 390 8.66 38.69 21.27
CA ILE A 390 9.63 37.99 22.12
C ILE A 390 8.96 37.41 23.37
N GLU A 391 8.08 38.18 24.02
CA GLU A 391 7.30 37.75 25.17
C GLU A 391 6.41 36.54 24.84
N ALA A 392 5.74 36.57 23.68
CA ALA A 392 4.93 35.45 23.22
C ALA A 392 5.78 34.18 22.98
N LEU A 393 6.99 34.31 22.44
CA LEU A 393 7.92 33.19 22.26
C LEU A 393 8.31 32.56 23.61
N LEU A 394 8.69 33.39 24.59
CA LEU A 394 9.11 32.91 25.92
C LEU A 394 7.95 32.33 26.73
N ALA A 395 6.76 32.93 26.67
CA ALA A 395 5.56 32.39 27.30
C ALA A 395 5.21 31.02 26.72
N ARG A 396 5.35 30.86 25.40
CA ARG A 396 5.14 29.58 24.73
C ARG A 396 6.20 28.55 25.12
N ALA A 397 7.49 28.92 25.13
CA ALA A 397 8.56 28.05 25.60
C ALA A 397 8.32 27.55 27.03
N GLU A 398 7.91 28.45 27.94
CA GLU A 398 7.54 28.10 29.31
C GLU A 398 6.36 27.14 29.37
N SER A 399 5.30 27.38 28.58
CA SER A 399 4.14 26.48 28.53
C SER A 399 4.50 25.07 28.03
N LEU A 400 5.45 24.98 27.09
CA LEU A 400 5.91 23.72 26.53
C LEU A 400 6.81 22.98 27.52
N TYR A 401 7.78 23.65 28.12
CA TYR A 401 8.73 23.01 29.03
C TYR A 401 9.25 24.01 30.08
N PRO A 402 8.57 24.16 31.23
CA PRO A 402 8.92 25.17 32.24
C PRO A 402 10.34 25.01 32.82
N ALA A 403 10.89 23.80 32.77
CA ALA A 403 12.21 23.47 33.27
C ALA A 403 13.32 23.57 32.20
N SER A 404 13.10 24.31 31.11
CA SER A 404 14.14 24.55 30.09
C SER A 404 15.28 25.34 30.71
N THR A 405 16.51 24.94 30.39
CA THR A 405 17.75 25.54 30.91
C THR A 405 18.01 26.94 30.36
N GLU A 406 17.50 27.24 29.17
CA GLU A 406 17.68 28.49 28.43
C GLU A 406 16.67 29.57 28.89
N LEU A 407 15.52 29.14 29.43
CA LEU A 407 14.42 30.02 29.79
C LEU A 407 14.78 31.09 30.85
N PRO A 408 15.53 30.80 31.94
CA PRO A 408 15.95 31.81 32.91
C PRO A 408 16.84 32.89 32.29
N GLU A 409 17.77 32.50 31.41
CA GLU A 409 18.67 33.43 30.73
C GLU A 409 17.91 34.34 29.77
N ALA A 410 17.04 33.76 28.94
CA ALA A 410 16.23 34.50 27.99
C ALA A 410 15.29 35.51 28.69
N LYS A 411 14.65 35.11 29.81
CA LYS A 411 13.84 36.01 30.64
C LYS A 411 14.67 37.14 31.25
N ALA A 412 15.86 36.83 31.77
CA ALA A 412 16.77 37.85 32.31
C ALA A 412 17.22 38.86 31.23
N MET A 413 17.42 38.39 30.00
CA MET A 413 17.74 39.26 28.86
C MET A 413 16.56 40.16 28.47
N LEU A 414 15.35 39.63 28.43
CA LEU A 414 14.13 40.41 28.18
C LEU A 414 13.97 41.53 29.22
N GLU A 415 14.20 41.24 30.51
CA GLU A 415 14.19 42.25 31.57
C GLU A 415 15.26 43.35 31.41
N ARG A 416 16.42 43.01 30.82
CA ARG A 416 17.43 44.03 30.47
C ARG A 416 16.97 44.89 29.30
N CYS A 417 16.38 44.28 28.26
CA CYS A 417 15.83 45.00 27.11
C CYS A 417 14.69 45.94 27.51
N ARG A 418 13.78 45.49 28.39
CA ARG A 418 12.70 46.31 28.96
C ARG A 418 13.24 47.54 29.70
N ARG A 419 14.26 47.38 30.54
CA ARG A 419 14.87 48.50 31.29
C ARG A 419 15.56 49.52 30.39
N ARG A 420 16.18 49.07 29.30
CA ARG A 420 16.82 49.96 28.31
C ARG A 420 15.83 50.79 27.48
N ARG A 421 14.53 50.47 27.53
CA ARG A 421 13.47 51.24 26.88
C ARG A 421 13.19 52.58 27.57
N ILE A 422 13.67 52.80 28.80
CA ILE A 422 13.48 54.04 29.55
C ILE A 422 14.60 55.02 29.20
N ALA A 423 14.49 55.67 28.04
CA ALA A 423 15.10 56.97 27.71
C ALA A 423 14.65 57.42 26.31
N LEU A 424 13.34 57.62 26.10
CA LEU A 424 12.78 58.46 25.04
C LEU A 424 11.39 58.92 25.43
#